data_AF-A0A7Y5QYJ8-F1
#
_entry.id   AF-A0A7Y5QYJ8-F1
#
_cell.length_a   1.000
_cell.length_b   1.000
_cell.length_c   1.000
_cell.angle_alpha   90.00
_cell.angle_beta   90.00
_cell.angle_gamma   90.00
#
_symmetry.space_group_name_H-M   'P 1'
#
loop_
_entity.id
_entity.type
_entity.pdbx_description
1 polymer ?
#
loop_
_entity_poly.entity_id
_entity_poly.type
_entity_poly.pdbx_seq_one_letter_code
_entity_poly.pdbx_strand_id
1 'polypeptide(L)'
;MINRHLLPNEIDLLVDGDVGFGVAPLRAHVRQCPECQAKVDEARVIVDALEELPHFAPSSLFADRVMQQVHVFEPWHVAARNSALRLVPRSTPARIAAAAMGVAATTVLAVASLWIAMRLDLLTMFSGTAVQRGREIVASAIEVLVGAAFGAAALSLVHAMGAVGLILATVLLAVAAIGAVMGVRRLATASSRRAGGQ
;
A
#
# COMPACT_ATOMS: atom_id res chain seq x y z
N MET A 1 1.79 -38.01 44.86
CA MET A 1 2.30 -37.21 43.73
C MET A 1 3.66 -36.70 44.14
N ILE A 2 4.70 -37.03 43.38
CA ILE A 2 6.07 -36.56 43.64
C ILE A 2 6.09 -35.08 43.24
N ASN A 3 5.89 -34.19 44.21
CA ASN A 3 5.87 -32.75 43.98
C ASN A 3 7.31 -32.27 43.79
N ARG A 4 7.65 -31.87 42.56
CA ARG A 4 8.91 -31.17 42.25
C ARG A 4 9.06 -29.96 43.17
N HIS A 5 10.24 -29.76 43.75
CA HIS A 5 10.58 -28.53 44.47
C HIS A 5 10.58 -27.33 43.52
N LEU A 6 10.29 -26.14 44.06
CA LEU A 6 10.33 -24.88 43.32
C LEU A 6 11.71 -24.63 42.68
N LEU A 7 11.70 -24.14 41.44
CA LEU A 7 12.89 -23.60 40.78
C LEU A 7 13.26 -22.24 41.42
N PRO A 8 14.52 -21.79 41.30
CA PRO A 8 14.96 -20.50 41.82
C PRO A 8 14.08 -19.32 41.34
N ASN A 9 13.77 -19.25 40.04
CA ASN A 9 12.90 -18.20 39.49
C ASN A 9 11.46 -18.23 40.04
N GLU A 10 10.95 -19.40 40.44
CA GLU A 10 9.63 -19.53 41.07
C GLU A 10 9.66 -19.07 42.53
N ILE A 11 10.82 -19.15 43.19
CA ILE A 11 11.05 -18.60 44.53
C ILE A 11 11.14 -17.07 44.43
N ASP A 12 11.91 -16.54 43.47
CA ASP A 12 12.04 -15.09 43.23
C ASP A 12 10.66 -14.46 43.01
N LEU A 13 9.82 -15.05 42.16
CA LEU A 13 8.43 -14.64 41.92
C LEU A 13 7.57 -14.56 43.21
N LEU A 14 7.84 -15.41 44.19
CA LEU A 14 7.10 -15.41 45.46
C LEU A 14 7.62 -14.35 46.44
N VAL A 15 8.90 -13.98 46.35
CA VAL A 15 9.57 -12.99 47.18
C VAL A 15 9.27 -11.57 46.67
N ASP A 16 9.26 -11.37 45.35
CA ASP A 16 9.00 -10.08 44.68
C ASP A 16 7.57 -9.54 44.92
N GLY A 17 6.72 -10.28 45.63
CA GLY A 17 5.36 -9.85 45.97
C GLY A 17 4.40 -9.85 44.77
N ASP A 18 4.80 -10.44 43.63
CA ASP A 18 4.04 -10.43 42.40
C ASP A 18 2.63 -11.01 42.57
N VAL A 19 1.65 -10.32 41.98
CA VAL A 19 0.25 -10.70 41.97
C VAL A 19 -0.17 -11.05 40.55
N GLY A 20 -0.08 -12.33 40.20
CA GLY A 20 -0.32 -12.79 38.84
C GLY A 20 -0.85 -14.22 38.73
N PHE A 21 -1.09 -14.66 37.49
CA PHE A 21 -1.46 -16.04 37.20
C PHE A 21 -0.29 -16.97 37.53
N GLY A 22 -0.54 -18.03 38.29
CA GLY A 22 0.45 -19.05 38.64
C GLY A 22 1.03 -18.95 40.06
N VAL A 23 0.91 -17.81 40.77
CA VAL A 23 1.48 -17.68 42.14
C VAL A 23 0.68 -18.43 43.21
N ALA A 24 -0.64 -18.59 43.02
CA ALA A 24 -1.50 -19.25 44.01
C ALA A 24 -1.17 -20.75 44.21
N PRO A 25 -0.96 -21.56 43.16
CA PRO A 25 -0.42 -22.92 43.29
C PRO A 25 0.95 -22.98 43.96
N LEU A 26 1.87 -22.06 43.65
CA LEU A 26 3.21 -22.03 44.25
C LEU A 26 3.12 -21.74 45.76
N ARG A 27 2.29 -20.78 46.19
CA ARG A 27 2.01 -20.52 47.61
C ARG A 27 1.35 -21.70 48.32
N ALA A 28 0.54 -22.50 47.61
CA ALA A 28 -0.04 -23.72 48.16
C ALA A 28 1.04 -24.80 48.38
N HIS A 29 1.97 -24.94 47.43
CA HIS A 29 3.11 -25.86 47.55
C HIS A 29 4.03 -25.48 48.72
N VAL A 30 4.41 -24.20 48.85
CA VAL A 30 5.27 -23.73 49.94
C VAL A 30 4.68 -24.06 51.31
N ARG A 31 3.36 -23.96 51.48
CA ARG A 31 2.67 -24.33 52.73
C ARG A 31 2.72 -25.83 53.05
N GLN A 32 3.01 -26.67 52.07
CA GLN A 32 3.05 -28.13 52.20
C GLN A 32 4.48 -28.69 52.21
N CYS A 33 5.46 -27.94 51.72
CA CYS A 33 6.86 -28.39 51.58
C CYS A 33 7.80 -27.57 52.48
N PRO A 34 8.34 -28.14 53.58
CA PRO A 34 9.17 -27.40 54.54
C PRO A 34 10.51 -26.94 53.93
N GLU A 35 11.06 -27.70 52.98
CA GLU A 35 12.31 -27.30 52.31
C GLU A 35 12.10 -26.04 51.44
N CYS A 36 11.01 -26.00 50.68
CA CYS A 36 10.69 -24.83 49.88
C CYS A 36 10.30 -23.63 50.74
N GLN A 37 9.67 -23.86 51.89
CA GLN A 37 9.42 -22.81 52.87
C GLN A 37 10.73 -22.19 53.39
N ALA A 38 11.68 -23.03 53.81
CA ALA A 38 12.98 -22.54 54.27
C ALA A 38 13.71 -21.69 53.22
N LYS A 39 13.69 -22.11 51.95
CA LYS A 39 14.31 -21.34 50.85
C LYS A 39 13.62 -19.99 50.59
N VAL A 40 12.29 -19.94 50.66
CA VAL A 40 11.54 -18.69 50.52
C VAL A 40 11.81 -17.75 51.69
N ASP A 41 11.85 -18.28 52.91
CA ASP A 41 12.12 -17.48 54.10
C ASP A 41 13.56 -16.94 54.11
N GLU A 42 14.55 -17.73 53.66
CA GLU A 42 15.92 -17.26 53.44
C GLU A 42 16.00 -16.13 52.40
N ALA A 43 15.32 -16.30 51.25
CA ALA A 43 15.31 -15.28 50.21
C ALA A 43 14.64 -13.97 50.67
N ARG A 44 13.60 -14.04 51.52
CA ARG A 44 12.97 -12.86 52.13
C ARG A 44 13.93 -12.06 53.00
N VAL A 45 14.74 -12.73 53.82
CA VAL A 45 15.74 -12.05 54.65
C VAL A 45 16.72 -11.23 53.79
N ILE A 46 17.09 -11.74 52.63
CA ILE A 46 17.98 -11.03 51.69
C ILE A 46 17.25 -9.81 51.10
N VAL A 47 16.00 -9.96 50.66
CA VAL A 47 15.23 -8.86 50.08
C VAL A 47 14.92 -7.79 51.11
N ASP A 48 14.56 -8.15 52.34
CA ASP A 48 14.34 -7.20 53.44
C ASP A 48 15.61 -6.35 53.68
N ALA A 49 16.79 -6.98 53.66
CA ALA A 49 18.07 -6.27 53.78
C ALA A 49 18.38 -5.35 52.58
N LEU A 50 17.91 -5.69 51.37
CA LEU A 50 18.01 -4.83 50.19
C LEU A 50 17.04 -3.66 50.25
N GLU A 51 15.84 -3.84 50.81
CA GLU A 51 14.85 -2.76 51.00
C GLU A 51 15.31 -1.72 52.03
N GLU A 52 16.15 -2.10 53.00
CA GLU A 52 16.78 -1.17 53.95
C GLU A 52 17.80 -0.23 53.30
N LEU A 53 18.22 -0.49 52.05
CA LEU A 53 19.18 0.38 51.36
C LEU A 53 18.61 1.78 51.09
N PRO A 54 19.47 2.82 51.08
CA PRO A 54 19.06 4.17 50.74
C PRO A 54 18.41 4.22 49.35
N HIS A 55 17.19 4.75 49.30
CA HIS A 55 16.48 4.94 48.05
C HIS A 55 17.06 6.14 47.30
N PHE A 56 17.70 5.88 46.16
CA PHE A 56 18.20 6.95 45.29
C PHE A 56 17.10 7.40 44.33
N ALA A 57 16.65 8.65 44.46
CA ALA A 57 15.70 9.23 43.52
C ALA A 57 16.41 9.49 42.17
N PRO A 58 15.83 9.03 41.04
CA PRO A 58 16.38 9.33 39.73
C PRO A 58 16.26 10.82 39.39
N SER A 59 17.03 11.31 38.42
CA SER A 59 16.91 12.70 37.94
C SER A 59 15.50 12.99 37.40
N SER A 60 15.03 14.24 37.47
CA SER A 60 13.71 14.64 37.00
C SER A 60 13.39 14.28 35.55
N LEU A 61 14.41 14.16 34.68
CA LEU A 61 14.27 13.79 33.27
C LEU A 61 14.44 12.28 32.99
N PHE A 62 14.63 11.46 34.02
CA PHE A 62 14.88 10.03 33.84
C PHE A 62 13.69 9.31 33.21
N ALA A 63 12.48 9.59 33.70
CA ALA A 63 11.25 9.00 33.17
C ALA A 63 11.07 9.34 31.68
N ASP A 64 11.26 10.60 31.30
CA ASP A 64 11.15 11.03 29.90
C ASP A 64 12.19 10.33 29.02
N ARG A 65 13.43 10.19 29.51
CA ARG A 65 14.51 9.51 28.76
C ARG A 65 14.22 8.02 28.55
N VAL A 66 13.68 7.34 29.56
CA VAL A 66 13.27 5.93 29.46
C VAL A 66 12.08 5.79 28.50
N MET A 67 11.06 6.64 28.66
CA MET A 67 9.86 6.59 27.81
C MET A 67 10.16 6.91 26.33
N GLN A 68 11.20 7.68 26.03
CA GLN A 68 11.68 7.89 24.66
C GLN A 68 12.29 6.63 24.02
N GLN A 69 12.81 5.70 24.82
CA GLN A 69 13.42 4.46 24.33
C GLN A 69 12.42 3.30 24.24
N VAL A 70 11.30 3.38 24.98
CA VAL A 70 10.25 2.36 24.94
C VAL A 70 9.34 2.61 23.74
N HIS A 71 9.47 1.76 22.72
CA HIS A 71 8.52 1.69 21.62
C HIS A 71 7.22 1.05 22.09
N VAL A 72 6.28 1.85 22.59
CA VAL A 72 4.92 1.39 22.86
C VAL A 72 4.22 1.16 21.52
N PHE A 73 3.91 -0.10 21.21
CA PHE A 73 3.10 -0.45 20.04
C PHE A 73 1.68 0.09 20.25
N GLU A 74 1.40 1.28 19.70
CA GLU A 74 0.04 1.79 19.61
C GLU A 74 -0.68 1.06 18.46
N PRO A 75 -1.81 0.38 18.72
CA PRO A 75 -2.58 -0.23 17.65
C PRO A 75 -2.99 0.81 16.60
N TRP A 76 -2.88 0.46 15.31
CA TRP A 76 -3.10 1.39 14.19
C TRP A 76 -4.45 2.13 14.27
N HIS A 77 -5.49 1.48 14.79
CA HIS A 77 -6.82 2.08 14.91
C HIS A 77 -6.87 3.20 15.97
N VAL A 78 -6.06 3.11 17.03
CA VAL A 78 -5.96 4.16 18.06
C VAL A 78 -5.17 5.34 17.50
N ALA A 79 -4.04 5.08 16.83
CA ALA A 79 -3.25 6.11 16.17
C ALA A 79 -4.05 6.86 15.08
N ALA A 80 -4.82 6.13 14.26
CA ALA A 80 -5.69 6.70 13.24
C ALA A 80 -6.81 7.55 13.86
N ARG A 81 -7.47 7.05 14.92
CA ARG A 81 -8.51 7.79 15.65
C ARG A 81 -7.95 9.07 16.28
N ASN A 82 -6.80 8.98 16.94
CA ASN A 82 -6.13 10.13 17.57
C ASN A 82 -5.70 11.18 16.54
N SER A 83 -5.29 10.74 15.36
CA SER A 83 -4.98 11.64 14.24
C SER A 83 -6.24 12.31 13.71
N ALA A 84 -7.33 11.57 13.48
CA ALA A 84 -8.60 12.13 13.03
C ALA A 84 -9.17 13.17 14.01
N LEU A 85 -9.13 12.88 15.31
CA LEU A 85 -9.62 13.80 16.35
C LEU A 85 -8.82 15.10 16.42
N ARG A 86 -7.54 15.11 16.02
CA ARG A 86 -6.73 16.33 15.94
C ARG A 86 -7.17 17.27 14.81
N LEU A 87 -7.79 16.75 13.75
CA LEU A 87 -8.36 17.57 12.68
C LEU A 87 -9.74 18.15 13.03
N VAL A 88 -10.40 17.65 14.08
CA VAL A 88 -11.74 18.13 14.47
C VAL A 88 -11.60 19.45 15.25
N PRO A 89 -12.26 20.55 14.79
CA PRO A 89 -12.24 21.80 15.52
C PRO A 89 -12.81 21.64 16.94
N ARG A 90 -12.17 22.26 17.94
CA ARG A 90 -12.61 22.19 19.34
C ARG A 90 -13.83 23.06 19.64
N SER A 91 -13.94 24.23 19.00
CA SER A 91 -15.04 25.17 19.27
C SER A 91 -16.31 24.81 18.50
N THR A 92 -17.46 24.88 19.18
CA THR A 92 -18.79 24.65 18.60
C THR A 92 -19.06 25.46 17.32
N PRO A 93 -18.77 26.78 17.25
CA PRO A 93 -18.98 27.53 16.01
C PRO A 93 -18.07 27.05 14.87
N ALA A 94 -16.82 26.67 15.15
CA ALA A 94 -15.91 26.17 14.11
C ALA A 94 -16.35 24.82 13.55
N ARG A 95 -16.97 23.96 14.37
CA ARG A 95 -17.55 22.69 13.90
C ARG A 95 -18.70 22.92 12.92
N ILE A 96 -19.58 23.89 13.20
CA ILE A 96 -20.70 24.22 12.32
C ILE A 96 -20.18 24.79 10.99
N ALA A 97 -19.20 25.70 11.04
CA ALA A 97 -18.58 26.24 9.83
C ALA A 97 -17.90 25.14 8.99
N ALA A 98 -17.13 24.25 9.62
CA ALA A 98 -16.50 23.12 8.93
C ALA A 98 -17.51 22.17 8.30
N ALA A 99 -18.60 21.87 9.01
CA ALA A 99 -19.69 21.06 8.47
C ALA A 99 -20.37 21.73 7.27
N ALA A 100 -20.66 23.03 7.36
CA ALA A 100 -21.27 23.79 6.26
C ALA A 100 -20.36 23.82 5.02
N MET A 101 -19.05 24.03 5.20
CA MET A 101 -18.07 23.96 4.11
C MET A 101 -18.00 22.56 3.48
N GLY A 102 -18.01 21.50 4.31
CA GLY A 102 -18.02 20.13 3.82
C GLY A 102 -19.25 19.79 2.99
N VAL A 103 -20.44 20.20 3.45
CA VAL A 103 -21.70 20.02 2.71
C VAL A 103 -21.65 20.81 1.40
N ALA A 104 -21.25 22.08 1.44
CA ALA A 104 -21.13 22.90 0.23
C ALA A 104 -20.19 22.27 -0.80
N ALA A 105 -18.98 21.85 -0.39
CA ALA A 105 -18.03 21.20 -1.27
C ALA A 105 -18.59 19.90 -1.88
N THR A 106 -19.28 19.09 -1.08
CA THR A 106 -19.90 17.84 -1.55
C THR A 106 -20.98 18.13 -2.59
N THR A 107 -21.83 19.15 -2.37
CA THR A 107 -22.87 19.53 -3.33
C THR A 107 -22.28 20.07 -4.64
N VAL A 108 -21.23 20.89 -4.58
CA VAL A 108 -20.55 21.41 -5.78
C VAL A 108 -19.94 20.27 -6.59
N LEU A 109 -19.27 19.32 -5.94
CA LEU A 109 -18.69 18.16 -6.61
C LEU A 109 -19.77 17.29 -7.25
N ALA A 110 -20.89 17.04 -6.56
CA ALA A 110 -21.99 16.25 -7.11
C ALA A 110 -22.61 16.91 -8.36
N VAL A 111 -22.83 18.23 -8.33
CA VAL A 111 -23.33 18.99 -9.49
C VAL A 111 -22.33 18.95 -10.64
N ALA A 112 -21.04 19.12 -10.35
CA ALA A 112 -19.98 19.04 -11.36
C ALA A 112 -19.91 17.65 -12.00
N SER A 113 -19.98 16.58 -11.21
CA SER A 113 -20.01 15.20 -11.72
C SER A 113 -21.22 14.95 -12.62
N LEU A 114 -22.41 15.42 -12.22
CA LEU A 114 -23.62 15.28 -13.03
C LEU A 114 -23.52 16.06 -14.35
N TRP A 115 -22.96 17.27 -14.30
CA TRP A 115 -22.74 18.09 -15.48
C TRP A 115 -21.77 17.44 -16.48
N ILE A 116 -20.67 16.87 -15.99
CA ILE A 116 -19.69 16.13 -16.82
C ILE A 116 -20.35 14.91 -17.46
N ALA A 117 -21.13 14.13 -16.71
CA ALA A 117 -21.82 12.96 -17.22
C ALA A 117 -22.77 13.32 -18.37
N MET A 118 -23.56 14.38 -18.22
CA MET A 118 -24.50 14.82 -19.27
C MET A 118 -23.79 15.34 -20.53
N ARG A 119 -22.58 15.88 -20.40
CA ARG A 119 -21.80 16.37 -21.55
C ARG A 119 -21.09 15.26 -22.32
N LEU A 120 -20.70 14.17 -21.63
CA LEU A 120 -20.12 13.00 -22.27
C LEU A 120 -21.11 12.30 -23.20
N ASP A 121 -22.41 12.28 -22.85
CA ASP A 121 -23.46 11.71 -23.70
C ASP A 121 -23.62 12.46 -25.04
N LEU A 122 -23.38 13.77 -25.05
CA LEU A 122 -23.34 14.54 -26.31
C LEU A 122 -22.12 14.16 -27.15
N LEU A 123 -20.96 13.98 -26.52
CA LEU A 123 -19.72 13.60 -27.23
C LEU A 123 -19.78 12.17 -27.79
N THR A 124 -20.44 11.24 -27.10
CA THR A 124 -20.66 9.88 -27.61
C THR A 124 -21.64 9.88 -28.80
N MET A 125 -22.71 10.69 -28.77
CA MET A 125 -23.61 10.84 -29.91
C MET A 125 -22.93 11.46 -31.14
N PHE A 126 -22.11 12.51 -30.97
CA PHE A 126 -21.39 13.12 -32.10
C PHE A 126 -20.24 12.25 -32.62
N SER A 127 -19.62 11.43 -31.77
CA SER A 127 -18.58 10.50 -32.23
C SER A 127 -19.14 9.38 -33.11
N GLY A 128 -20.38 8.92 -32.88
CA GLY A 128 -21.04 7.94 -33.75
C GLY A 128 -21.14 8.40 -35.21
N THR A 129 -21.53 9.66 -35.43
CA THR A 129 -21.65 10.22 -36.79
C THR A 129 -20.29 10.56 -37.41
N ALA A 130 -19.32 11.03 -36.62
CA ALA A 130 -17.96 11.30 -37.10
C ALA A 130 -17.20 10.02 -37.49
N VAL A 131 -17.36 8.94 -36.73
CA VAL A 131 -16.72 7.64 -37.01
C VAL A 131 -17.31 7.00 -38.27
N GLN A 132 -18.62 7.11 -38.49
CA GLN A 132 -19.25 6.62 -39.73
C GLN A 132 -18.74 7.37 -40.96
N ARG A 133 -18.68 8.71 -40.92
CA ARG A 133 -18.15 9.52 -42.03
C ARG A 133 -16.66 9.30 -42.27
N GLY A 134 -15.88 9.10 -41.20
CA GLY A 134 -14.45 8.77 -41.31
C GLY A 134 -14.21 7.44 -42.02
N ARG A 135 -15.03 6.41 -41.73
CA ARG A 135 -14.92 5.10 -42.39
C ARG A 135 -15.20 5.18 -43.90
N GLU A 136 -16.18 5.97 -44.31
CA GLU A 136 -16.51 6.18 -45.74
C GLU A 136 -15.36 6.88 -46.49
N ILE A 137 -14.77 7.92 -45.88
CA ILE A 137 -13.64 8.65 -46.48
C ILE A 137 -12.41 7.75 -46.59
N VAL A 138 -12.09 6.97 -45.55
CA VAL A 138 -10.96 6.04 -45.56
C VAL A 138 -11.16 4.93 -46.59
N ALA A 139 -12.36 4.35 -46.68
CA ALA A 139 -12.65 3.32 -47.68
C ALA A 139 -12.46 3.85 -49.11
N SER A 140 -12.99 5.03 -49.41
CA SER A 140 -12.83 5.66 -50.74
C SER A 140 -11.38 6.03 -51.05
N ALA A 141 -10.60 6.50 -50.06
CA ALA A 141 -9.19 6.82 -50.26
C ALA A 141 -8.35 5.57 -50.51
N ILE A 142 -8.65 4.46 -49.82
CA ILE A 142 -7.97 3.17 -50.02
C ILE A 142 -8.27 2.62 -51.41
N GLU A 143 -9.51 2.69 -51.89
CA GLU A 143 -9.87 2.26 -53.24
C GLU A 143 -9.12 3.04 -54.32
N VAL A 144 -8.99 4.36 -54.15
CA VAL A 144 -8.24 5.23 -55.07
C VAL A 144 -6.74 4.93 -55.03
N LEU A 145 -6.16 4.73 -53.84
CA LEU A 145 -4.74 4.41 -53.67
C LEU A 145 -4.38 3.02 -54.21
N VAL A 146 -5.23 2.01 -53.98
CA VAL A 146 -5.02 0.65 -54.50
C VAL A 146 -5.17 0.63 -56.02
N GLY A 147 -6.15 1.34 -56.57
CA GLY A 147 -6.32 1.50 -58.01
C GLY A 147 -5.14 2.22 -58.68
N ALA A 148 -4.60 3.26 -58.04
CA ALA A 148 -3.49 4.05 -58.58
C ALA A 148 -2.13 3.35 -58.46
N ALA A 149 -1.87 2.62 -57.36
CA ALA A 149 -0.57 2.02 -57.11
C ALA A 149 -0.36 0.68 -57.83
N PHE A 150 -1.44 -0.07 -58.08
CA PHE A 150 -1.32 -1.44 -58.58
C PHE A 150 -2.05 -1.71 -59.90
N GLY A 151 -2.82 -0.75 -60.42
CA GLY A 151 -3.58 -0.89 -61.67
C GLY A 151 -4.69 -1.94 -61.60
N ALA A 152 -5.60 -1.92 -62.59
CA ALA A 152 -6.77 -2.83 -62.63
C ALA A 152 -6.40 -4.33 -62.59
N ALA A 153 -5.16 -4.69 -62.91
CA ALA A 153 -4.65 -6.06 -62.90
C ALA A 153 -4.32 -6.61 -61.51
N ALA A 154 -4.06 -5.77 -60.50
CA ALA A 154 -3.81 -6.25 -59.13
C ALA A 154 -5.10 -6.45 -58.33
N LEU A 155 -6.13 -5.66 -58.64
CA LEU A 155 -7.47 -5.81 -58.05
C LEU A 155 -8.09 -7.17 -58.42
N SER A 156 -7.81 -7.71 -59.60
CA SER A 156 -8.28 -9.05 -59.99
C SER A 156 -7.55 -10.18 -59.25
N LEU A 157 -6.26 -10.04 -58.94
CA LEU A 157 -5.54 -11.01 -58.09
C LEU A 157 -6.00 -10.97 -56.63
N VAL A 158 -6.32 -9.79 -56.09
CA VAL A 158 -6.86 -9.65 -54.72
C VAL A 158 -8.28 -10.23 -54.63
N HIS A 159 -9.12 -10.04 -55.65
CA HIS A 159 -10.43 -10.68 -55.70
C HIS A 159 -10.35 -12.21 -55.91
N ALA A 160 -9.34 -12.71 -56.63
CA ALA A 160 -9.12 -14.15 -56.81
C ALA A 160 -8.58 -14.86 -55.56
N MET A 161 -7.83 -14.18 -54.68
CA MET A 161 -7.24 -14.77 -53.47
C MET A 161 -8.08 -14.62 -52.19
N GLY A 162 -9.24 -13.94 -52.25
CA GLY A 162 -10.15 -13.78 -51.11
C GLY A 162 -9.46 -13.24 -49.84
N ALA A 163 -10.04 -13.52 -48.67
CA ALA A 163 -9.55 -13.02 -47.37
C ALA A 163 -8.08 -13.37 -47.05
N VAL A 164 -7.55 -14.44 -47.66
CA VAL A 164 -6.18 -14.93 -47.42
C VAL A 164 -5.14 -13.98 -48.04
N GLY A 165 -5.43 -13.39 -49.19
CA GLY A 165 -4.54 -12.40 -49.82
C GLY A 165 -4.39 -11.12 -48.99
N LEU A 166 -5.47 -10.70 -48.34
CA LEU A 166 -5.50 -9.51 -47.46
C LEU A 166 -4.69 -9.71 -46.18
N ILE A 167 -4.71 -10.92 -45.62
CA ILE A 167 -3.89 -11.28 -44.45
C ILE A 167 -2.40 -11.33 -44.84
N LEU A 168 -2.06 -11.95 -45.97
CA LEU A 168 -0.66 -11.99 -46.43
C LEU A 168 -0.11 -10.59 -46.71
N ALA A 169 -0.88 -9.70 -47.35
CA ALA A 169 -0.46 -8.33 -47.63
C ALA A 169 -0.26 -7.51 -46.35
N THR A 170 -1.16 -7.62 -45.36
CA THR A 170 -1.04 -6.93 -44.08
C THR A 170 0.15 -7.44 -43.26
N VAL A 171 0.41 -8.75 -43.27
CA VAL A 171 1.58 -9.35 -42.62
C VAL A 171 2.88 -8.88 -43.28
N LEU A 172 2.94 -8.86 -44.61
CA LEU A 172 4.14 -8.39 -45.34
C LEU A 172 4.44 -6.92 -45.06
N LEU A 173 3.40 -6.08 -45.01
CA LEU A 173 3.53 -4.66 -44.68
C LEU A 173 4.01 -4.46 -43.23
N ALA A 174 3.48 -5.23 -42.28
CA ALA A 174 3.89 -5.18 -40.88
C ALA A 174 5.36 -5.62 -40.71
N VAL A 175 5.79 -6.66 -41.40
CA VAL A 175 7.20 -7.13 -41.37
C VAL A 175 8.13 -6.08 -41.96
N ALA A 176 7.77 -5.44 -43.07
CA ALA A 176 8.55 -4.37 -43.69
C ALA A 176 8.70 -3.15 -42.75
N ALA A 177 7.61 -2.76 -42.06
CA ALA A 177 7.63 -1.66 -41.10
C ALA A 177 8.54 -1.95 -39.90
N ILE A 178 8.50 -3.16 -39.34
CA ILE A 178 9.35 -3.57 -38.21
C ILE A 178 10.83 -3.58 -38.64
N GLY A 179 11.13 -4.07 -39.86
CA GLY A 179 12.48 -4.07 -40.42
C GLY A 179 13.06 -2.65 -40.55
N ALA A 180 12.27 -1.69 -41.03
CA ALA A 180 12.69 -0.30 -41.17
C ALA A 180 13.03 0.36 -39.82
N VAL A 181 12.20 0.15 -38.79
CA VAL A 181 12.42 0.70 -37.45
C VAL A 181 13.69 0.13 -36.80
N MET A 182 13.93 -1.18 -36.96
CA MET A 182 15.15 -1.81 -36.45
C MET A 182 16.42 -1.35 -37.18
N GLY A 183 16.35 -1.10 -38.49
CA GLY A 183 17.46 -0.57 -39.27
C GLY A 183 17.88 0.83 -38.82
N VAL A 184 16.91 1.72 -38.61
CA VAL A 184 17.16 3.10 -38.13
C VAL A 184 17.74 3.07 -36.71
N ARG A 185 17.23 2.21 -35.83
CA ARG A 185 17.79 2.05 -34.47
C ARG A 185 19.23 1.58 -34.47
N ARG A 186 19.60 0.62 -35.33
CA ARG A 186 21.00 0.14 -35.43
C ARG A 186 21.94 1.21 -35.94
N LEU A 187 21.52 2.01 -36.92
CA LEU A 187 22.28 3.16 -37.42
C LEU A 187 22.47 4.25 -36.34
N ALA A 188 21.43 4.54 -35.55
CA ALA A 188 21.51 5.50 -34.45
C ALA A 188 22.44 5.04 -33.31
N THR A 189 22.51 3.74 -33.02
CA THR A 189 23.43 3.21 -32.00
C THR A 189 24.88 3.05 -32.47
N ALA A 190 25.09 2.93 -33.79
CA ALA A 190 26.44 2.84 -34.36
C ALA A 190 27.11 4.22 -34.43
N SER A 191 26.35 5.31 -34.60
CA SER A 191 26.90 6.66 -34.64
C SER A 191 27.35 7.18 -33.27
N SER A 192 26.71 6.76 -32.17
CA SER A 192 27.06 7.21 -30.82
C SER A 192 28.38 6.65 -30.29
N ARG A 193 28.87 5.52 -30.81
CA ARG A 193 30.18 4.97 -30.44
C ARG A 193 31.38 5.70 -31.05
N ARG A 194 31.17 6.52 -32.09
CA ARG A 194 32.24 7.29 -32.74
C ARG A 194 32.47 8.67 -32.12
N ALA A 195 31.54 9.14 -31.27
CA ALA A 195 31.59 10.46 -30.64
C ALA A 195 32.19 10.46 -29.21
N GLY A 196 32.54 9.30 -28.66
CA GLY A 196 33.10 9.15 -27.29
C GLY A 196 34.56 8.73 -27.23
N GLY A 197 35.32 8.90 -28.32
CA GLY A 197 36.74 8.52 -28.40
C GLY A 197 37.59 9.64 -29.00
N GLN A 198 37.71 10.75 -28.28
CA GLN A 198 38.84 11.69 -28.33
C GLN A 198 39.09 12.19 -26.91
#